data_AF-A0A9D6FA24-F1
#
_entry.id   AF-A0A9D6FA24-F1
#
_cell.length_a   1.000
_cell.length_b   1.000
_cell.length_c   1.000
_cell.angle_alpha   90.00
_cell.angle_beta   90.00
_cell.angle_gamma   90.00
#
_symmetry.space_group_name_H-M   'P 1'
#
loop_
_entity.id
_entity.type
_entity.pdbx_description
1 polymer ?
#
loop_
_entity_poly.entity_id
_entity_poly.type
_entity_poly.pdbx_seq_one_letter_code
_entity_poly.pdbx_strand_id
1 'polypeptide(L)' 'AQAVLPVTATIGGVEVPVSYAGLTPGYVGLYQVNVTLSGGVPTGDNLPVVIRQNGIESNPNLPIRISIR' A
#
# COMPACT_ATOMS: atom_id res chain seq x y z
N ALA A 1 -5.45 -9.30 14.13
CA ALA A 1 -5.57 -7.97 14.78
C ALA A 1 -5.32 -6.90 13.73
N GLN A 2 -6.02 -5.77 13.80
CA GLN A 2 -5.85 -4.65 12.86
C GLN A 2 -4.71 -3.72 13.29
N ALA A 3 -4.16 -2.97 12.33
CA ALA A 3 -3.23 -1.88 12.63
C ALA A 3 -3.92 -0.80 13.48
N VAL A 4 -3.23 -0.31 14.51
CA VAL A 4 -3.80 0.70 15.43
C VAL A 4 -3.80 2.10 14.80
N LEU A 5 -2.72 2.44 14.09
CA LEU A 5 -2.63 3.71 13.38
C LEU A 5 -3.19 3.56 11.96
N PRO A 6 -3.92 4.58 11.44
CA PRO A 6 -4.41 4.57 10.07
C PRO A 6 -3.30 4.31 9.07
N VAL A 7 -3.62 3.49 8.06
CA VAL A 7 -2.74 3.15 6.95
C VAL A 7 -3.34 3.72 5.68
N THR A 8 -2.56 4.50 4.93
CA THR A 8 -2.91 4.93 3.58
C THR A 8 -1.97 4.32 2.56
N ALA A 9 -2.42 4.22 1.32
CA ALA A 9 -1.65 3.63 0.23
C ALA A 9 -1.75 4.50 -1.03
N THR A 10 -0.65 4.64 -1.75
CA THR A 10 -0.63 5.21 -3.09
C THR A 10 -0.07 4.21 -4.08
N ILE A 11 -0.61 4.24 -5.31
CA ILE A 11 -0.12 3.47 -6.45
C ILE A 11 0.06 4.43 -7.61
N GLY A 12 1.29 4.52 -8.14
CA GLY A 12 1.58 5.47 -9.21
C GLY A 12 1.42 6.94 -8.77
N GLY A 13 1.53 7.22 -7.47
CA GLY A 13 1.30 8.54 -6.88
C GLY A 13 -0.18 8.89 -6.64
N VAL A 14 -1.12 8.00 -6.98
CA VAL A 14 -2.56 8.19 -6.75
C VAL A 14 -2.97 7.43 -5.49
N GLU A 15 -3.67 8.09 -4.58
CA GLU A 15 -4.22 7.45 -3.38
C GLU A 15 -5.28 6.41 -3.75
N VAL A 16 -5.20 5.24 -3.14
CA VAL A 16 -6.15 4.14 -3.34
C VAL A 16 -6.82 3.75 -2.02
N PRO A 17 -8.11 3.40 -2.04
CA PRO A 17 -8.82 2.99 -0.83
C PRO A 17 -8.23 1.70 -0.24
N VAL A 18 -7.95 1.74 1.06
CA VAL A 18 -7.49 0.60 1.87
C VAL A 18 -8.71 -0.11 2.47
N SER A 19 -8.92 -1.36 2.10
CA SER A 19 -10.04 -2.19 2.58
C SER A 19 -9.69 -3.04 3.80
N TYR A 20 -8.39 -3.28 4.04
CA TYR A 20 -7.90 -4.00 5.21
C TYR A 20 -6.45 -3.60 5.53
N ALA A 21 -6.12 -3.52 6.82
CA ALA A 21 -4.75 -3.43 7.32
C ALA A 21 -4.64 -4.18 8.66
N GLY A 22 -3.89 -5.27 8.71
CA GLY A 22 -3.79 -6.09 9.92
C GLY A 22 -2.86 -7.28 9.80
N LEU A 23 -2.52 -7.88 10.94
CA LEU A 23 -1.53 -8.96 11.06
C LEU A 23 -1.80 -10.10 10.07
N THR A 24 -0.74 -10.61 9.46
CA THR A 24 -0.80 -11.78 8.57
C THR A 24 -0.70 -13.05 9.42
N PRO A 25 -1.72 -13.93 9.44
CA PRO A 25 -1.67 -15.17 10.21
C PRO A 25 -0.47 -16.03 9.81
N GLY A 26 0.24 -16.56 10.80
CA GLY A 26 1.41 -17.45 10.59
C GLY A 26 2.74 -16.74 10.33
N TYR A 27 2.77 -15.40 10.25
CA TYR A 27 4.02 -14.65 10.00
C TYR A 27 4.28 -13.61 11.08
N VAL A 28 5.35 -13.81 11.86
CA VAL A 28 5.73 -12.88 12.93
C VAL A 28 6.25 -11.57 12.32
N GLY A 29 5.76 -10.45 12.82
CA GLY A 29 6.19 -9.11 12.40
C GLY A 29 5.61 -8.63 11.07
N LEU A 30 4.77 -9.43 10.40
CA LEU A 30 4.12 -9.03 9.16
C LEU A 30 2.65 -8.65 9.39
N TYR A 31 2.24 -7.58 8.72
CA TYR A 31 0.84 -7.27 8.49
C TYR A 31 0.59 -7.09 7.00
N GLN A 32 -0.63 -7.37 6.58
CA GLN A 32 -1.08 -7.24 5.20
C GLN A 32 -1.95 -6.01 5.04
N VAL A 33 -1.85 -5.37 3.87
CA VAL A 33 -2.73 -4.29 3.43
C VAL A 33 -3.44 -4.73 2.16
N ASN A 34 -4.77 -4.67 2.16
CA ASN A 34 -5.56 -4.85 0.95
C ASN A 34 -6.02 -3.48 0.46
N VAL A 35 -5.86 -3.24 -0.83
CA VAL A 35 -6.28 -2.02 -1.51
C VAL A 35 -7.19 -2.36 -2.67
N THR A 36 -8.06 -1.42 -3.03
CA THR A 36 -8.87 -1.52 -4.24
C THR A 36 -8.37 -0.49 -5.24
N LEU A 37 -8.03 -0.93 -6.45
CA LEU A 37 -7.72 0.00 -7.54
C LEU A 37 -8.99 0.77 -7.91
N SER A 38 -8.98 2.08 -7.72
CA SER A 38 -10.06 2.98 -8.10
C SER A 38 -9.76 3.70 -9.41
N GLY A 39 -10.78 4.34 -9.99
CA GLY A 39 -10.59 5.17 -11.18
C GLY A 39 -9.54 6.26 -10.94
N GLY A 40 -8.67 6.48 -11.93
CA GLY A 40 -7.59 7.47 -11.87
C GLY A 40 -6.20 6.91 -11.58
N VAL A 41 -6.07 5.65 -11.16
CA VAL A 41 -4.74 5.00 -11.09
C VAL A 41 -4.20 4.83 -12.52
N PRO A 42 -2.96 5.27 -12.81
CA PRO A 42 -2.38 5.12 -14.15
C PRO A 42 -2.18 3.65 -14.51
N THR A 43 -2.18 3.36 -15.81
CA THR A 43 -1.69 2.08 -16.36
C THR A 43 -0.20 2.19 -16.66
N GLY A 44 0.51 1.06 -16.64
CA GLY A 44 1.94 0.97 -16.97
C GLY A 44 2.67 -0.06 -16.11
N ASP A 45 3.93 -0.34 -16.44
CA ASP A 45 4.69 -1.45 -15.87
C ASP A 45 5.57 -1.10 -14.66
N ASN A 46 5.54 0.16 -14.22
CA ASN A 46 6.50 0.65 -13.25
C ASN A 46 5.90 1.63 -12.24
N LEU A 47 4.76 1.25 -11.67
CA LEU A 47 4.03 2.10 -10.74
C LEU A 47 4.51 1.83 -9.31
N PRO A 48 5.06 2.84 -8.60
CA PRO A 48 5.46 2.68 -7.21
C PRO A 48 4.23 2.44 -6.32
N VAL A 49 4.39 1.53 -5.36
CA VAL A 49 3.46 1.29 -4.26
C VAL A 49 4.09 1.85 -3.00
N VAL A 50 3.41 2.79 -2.36
CA VAL A 50 3.88 3.42 -1.12
C VAL A 50 2.79 3.30 -0.08
N ILE A 51 3.15 2.75 1.08
CA ILE A 51 2.32 2.74 2.29
C ILE A 51 2.76 3.91 3.17
N ARG A 52 1.81 4.61 3.78
CA ARG A 52 2.08 5.64 4.77
C ARG A 52 1.35 5.34 6.07
N GLN A 53 2.08 5.44 7.18
CA GLN A 53 1.53 5.25 8.52
C GLN A 53 2.27 6.17 9.49
N ASN A 54 1.52 6.82 10.39
CA ASN A 54 2.08 7.83 11.31
C ASN A 54 2.87 8.95 10.61
N GLY A 55 2.49 9.31 9.39
CA GLY A 55 3.22 10.30 8.58
C GLY A 55 4.53 9.82 7.96
N ILE A 56 4.93 8.55 8.17
CA ILE A 56 6.16 7.97 7.60
C ILE A 56 5.80 7.14 6.38
N GLU A 57 6.54 7.34 5.29
CA GLU A 57 6.42 6.56 4.05
C GLU A 57 7.29 5.31 4.08
N SER A 58 6.77 4.22 3.52
CA SER A 58 7.51 2.99 3.30
C SER A 58 8.61 3.19 2.26
N ASN A 59 9.84 2.77 2.59
CA ASN A 59 11.04 2.78 1.73
C ASN A 59 11.04 3.85 0.61
N PRO A 60 11.27 5.12 0.94
CA PRO A 60 11.17 6.23 -0.01
C PRO A 60 12.20 6.17 -1.15
N ASN A 61 13.33 5.47 -0.93
CA ASN A 61 14.42 5.39 -1.92
C ASN A 61 14.22 4.24 -2.93
N LEU A 62 13.54 3.16 -2.52
CA LEU A 62 13.31 2.00 -3.38
C LEU A 62 11.95 1.36 -3.09
N PRO A 63 10.85 1.99 -3.52
CA PRO A 63 9.51 1.43 -3.34
C PRO A 63 9.32 0.16 -4.16
N ILE A 64 8.40 -0.69 -3.72
CA ILE A 64 7.89 -1.81 -4.51
C ILE A 64 7.20 -1.23 -5.75
N ARG A 65 7.38 -1.88 -6.91
CA ARG A 65 6.79 -1.44 -8.18
C ARG A 65 5.94 -2.55 -8.78
N ILE A 66 4.82 -2.19 -9.38
CA ILE A 66 3.87 -3.11 -10.00
C ILE A 66 3.46 -2.67 -11.41
N SER A 67 2.97 -3.62 -12.20
CA SER A 67 2.34 -3.38 -13.49
C SER A 67 0.81 -3.33 -13.37
N ILE A 68 0.18 -2.34 -14.01
CA ILE A 68 -1.27 -2.23 -14.18
C ILE A 68 -1.59 -2.09 -15.67
N ARG A 69 -2.56 -2.86 -16.14
CA ARG A 69 -2.98 -2.96 -17.54
C ARG A 69 -4.50 -2.99 -17.63
#